data_AF-A0A7C7QT69-F1
#
_entry.id   AF-A0A7C7QT69-F1
#
_cell.length_a   1.000
_cell.length_b   1.000
_cell.length_c   1.000
_cell.angle_alpha   90.00
_cell.angle_beta   90.00
_cell.angle_gamma   90.00
#
_symmetry.space_group_name_H-M   'P 1'
#
loop_
_entity.id
_entity.type
_entity.pdbx_description
1 polymer ?
#
loop_
_entity_poly.entity_id
_entity_poly.type
_entity_poly.pdbx_seq_one_letter_code
_entity_poly.pdbx_strand_id
1 'polypeptide(L)' 'MPIIKEPGYLTTTQVLEKLKENGIELSDRTLIRYVKKGLIPNKLVKIKKRGLINYYLFKSEVVEFLQKFLKKI' A
#
# COMPACT_ATOMS: atom_id res chain seq x y z
N MET A 1 0.34 7.17 -18.43
CA MET A 1 -0.67 6.15 -18.02
C MET A 1 -1.70 6.81 -17.12
N PRO A 2 -3.02 6.59 -17.29
CA PRO A 2 -4.01 7.21 -16.42
C PRO A 2 -3.89 6.59 -15.02
N ILE A 3 -3.49 7.42 -14.06
CA ILE A 3 -3.51 7.08 -12.64
C ILE A 3 -4.99 6.87 -12.30
N ILE A 4 -5.39 5.63 -12.01
CA ILE A 4 -6.74 5.31 -11.57
C ILE A 4 -6.89 5.97 -10.19
N LYS A 5 -7.42 7.19 -10.16
CA LYS A 5 -7.75 7.90 -8.93
C LYS A 5 -9.08 7.34 -8.44
N GLU A 6 -9.03 6.54 -7.38
CA GLU A 6 -10.22 6.11 -6.66
C GLU A 6 -10.33 6.96 -5.38
N PRO A 7 -11.42 7.73 -5.20
CA PRO A 7 -11.55 8.60 -4.03
C PRO A 7 -11.44 7.77 -2.74
N GLY A 8 -10.63 8.25 -1.79
CA GLY A 8 -10.38 7.56 -0.52
C GLY A 8 -9.35 6.42 -0.57
N TYR A 9 -8.74 6.16 -1.73
CA TYR A 9 -7.66 5.18 -1.86
C TYR A 9 -6.38 5.81 -2.41
N LEU A 10 -5.25 5.34 -1.89
CA LEU A 10 -3.90 5.64 -2.28
C LEU A 10 -3.37 4.55 -3.21
N THR A 11 -2.58 4.95 -4.21
CA THR A 11 -1.80 3.99 -5.00
C THR A 11 -0.59 3.49 -4.20
N THR A 12 0.05 2.44 -4.70
CA THR A 12 1.30 1.91 -4.13
C THR A 12 2.35 3.02 -3.96
N THR A 13 2.58 3.83 -5.01
CA THR A 13 3.51 4.96 -4.99
C THR A 13 3.15 5.99 -3.91
N GLN A 14 1.88 6.37 -3.79
CA GLN A 14 1.44 7.34 -2.78
C GLN A 14 1.62 6.83 -1.34
N VAL A 15 1.42 5.52 -1.12
CA VAL A 15 1.72 4.92 0.19
C VAL A 15 3.21 4.99 0.49
N LEU A 16 4.06 4.68 -0.49
CA LEU A 16 5.51 4.74 -0.31
C LEU A 16 6.03 6.15 -0.07
N GLU A 17 5.52 7.14 -0.79
CA GLU A 17 5.86 8.56 -0.58
C GLU A 17 5.51 8.98 0.85
N LYS A 18 4.30 8.67 1.32
CA LYS A 18 3.89 8.96 2.70
C LYS A 18 4.72 8.21 3.74
N LEU A 19 5.09 6.96 3.49
CA LEU A 19 5.97 6.23 4.41
C LEU A 19 7.35 6.87 4.47
N LYS A 20 7.89 7.32 3.33
CA LYS A 20 9.18 8.00 3.23
C LYS A 20 9.17 9.34 3.97
N GLU A 21 8.10 10.12 3.87
CA GLU A 21 7.90 11.36 4.66
C GLU A 21 7.95 11.09 6.18
N ASN A 22 7.57 9.88 6.60
CA ASN A 22 7.62 9.44 7.98
C ASN A 22 8.91 8.70 8.35
N GLY A 23 9.95 8.78 7.51
CA GLY A 23 11.26 8.17 7.75
C GLY A 23 11.32 6.66 7.52
N ILE A 24 10.32 6.08 6.85
CA ILE A 24 10.26 4.66 6.55
C ILE A 24 10.49 4.44 5.06
N GLU A 25 11.63 3.84 4.71
CA GLU A 25 11.89 3.41 3.35
C GLU A 25 11.39 1.97 3.11
N LEU A 26 10.46 1.83 2.18
CA LEU A 26 9.88 0.55 1.80
C LEU A 26 9.85 0.46 0.27
N SER A 27 10.22 -0.71 -0.28
CA SER A 27 10.11 -0.94 -1.72
C SER A 27 8.69 -1.37 -2.11
N ASP A 28 8.28 -1.09 -3.35
CA ASP A 28 7.02 -1.59 -3.91
C ASP A 28 6.90 -3.11 -3.76
N ARG A 29 8.00 -3.82 -4.02
CA ARG A 29 8.06 -5.29 -3.92
C ARG A 29 7.81 -5.76 -2.49
N THR A 30 8.34 -5.05 -1.49
CA THR A 30 8.10 -5.36 -0.07
C THR A 30 6.65 -5.09 0.30
N LEU A 31 6.08 -3.95 -0.12
CA LEU A 31 4.69 -3.60 0.16
C LEU A 31 3.72 -4.63 -0.43
N ILE A 32 3.92 -5.01 -1.70
CA ILE A 32 3.13 -6.05 -2.36
C ILE A 32 3.31 -7.41 -1.68
N ARG A 33 4.53 -7.73 -1.22
CA ARG A 33 4.78 -8.97 -0.46
C ARG A 33 4.01 -8.98 0.85
N TYR A 34 3.91 -7.87 1.56
CA TYR A 34 3.12 -7.77 2.80
C TYR A 34 1.64 -8.00 2.55
N VAL A 35 1.09 -7.45 1.46
CA VAL A 35 -0.28 -7.76 1.02
C VAL A 35 -0.43 -9.26 0.76
N LYS A 36 0.45 -9.85 -0.06
CA LYS A 36 0.38 -11.27 -0.44
C LYS A 36 0.54 -12.23 0.75
N LYS A 37 1.32 -11.84 1.76
CA LYS A 37 1.51 -12.62 3.00
C LYS A 37 0.40 -12.40 4.02
N GLY A 38 -0.59 -11.54 3.75
CA GLY A 38 -1.66 -11.21 4.69
C GLY A 38 -1.20 -10.39 5.90
N LEU A 39 -0.02 -9.76 5.83
CA LEU A 39 0.50 -8.89 6.90
C LEU A 39 -0.26 -7.56 6.94
N ILE A 40 -0.79 -7.11 5.80
CA ILE A 40 -1.68 -5.95 5.73
C ILE A 40 -3.12 -6.45 5.74
N PRO A 41 -3.98 -5.94 6.65
CA PRO A 41 -5.38 -6.34 6.69
C PRO A 41 -6.09 -6.11 5.34
N ASN A 42 -6.80 -7.12 4.85
CA ASN A 42 -7.54 -7.04 3.58
C ASN A 42 -8.54 -5.87 3.54
N LYS A 43 -9.08 -5.43 4.69
CA LYS A 43 -9.98 -4.26 4.78
C LYS A 43 -9.32 -2.93 4.37
N LEU A 44 -7.99 -2.87 4.37
CA LEU A 44 -7.18 -1.70 4.01
C LEU A 44 -6.67 -1.78 2.56
N VAL A 45 -6.90 -2.88 1.86
CA VAL A 45 -6.37 -3.12 0.52
C VAL A 45 -7.49 -3.50 -0.43
N LYS A 46 -7.51 -2.83 -1.59
CA LYS A 46 -8.38 -3.17 -2.70
C LYS A 46 -7.51 -3.54 -3.89
N ILE A 47 -7.72 -4.74 -4.42
CA ILE A 47 -6.98 -5.23 -5.58
C ILE A 47 -7.91 -5.12 -6.80
N LYS A 48 -7.52 -4.32 -7.78
CA LYS A 48 -8.20 -4.23 -9.08
C LYS A 48 -7.40 -4.96 -10.13
N LYS A 49 -8.03 -5.92 -10.83
CA LYS A 49 -7.39 -6.65 -11.93
C LYS A 49 -7.76 -5.99 -13.26
N ARG A 50 -6.78 -5.67 -14.09
CA ARG A 50 -6.99 -5.24 -15.49
C ARG A 50 -6.10 -6.09 -16.38
N GLY A 51 -6.69 -7.04 -17.07
CA GLY A 51 -5.96 -8.06 -17.82
C GLY A 51 -5.05 -8.89 -16.89
N LEU A 52 -3.75 -8.90 -17.19
CA LEU A 52 -2.73 -9.61 -16.40
C LEU A 52 -2.13 -8.77 -15.25
N ILE A 53 -2.52 -7.50 -15.13
CA ILE A 53 -1.95 -6.56 -14.17
C ILE A 53 -2.87 -6.41 -12.96
N ASN A 54 -2.29 -6.55 -11.77
CA ASN A 54 -2.95 -6.25 -10.50
C ASN A 54 -2.57 -4.84 -10.03
N TYR A 55 -3.57 -4.00 -9.81
CA TYR A 55 -3.44 -2.68 -9.21
C TYR A 55 -3.80 -2.77 -7.73
N TYR A 56 -2.85 -2.41 -6.87
CA TYR A 56 -3.03 -2.37 -5.44
C TYR A 56 -3.39 -0.95 -5.02
N LEU A 57 -4.59 -0.81 -4.49
CA LEU A 57 -5.13 0.42 -3.93
C LEU A 57 -5.25 0.24 -2.42
N PHE A 58 -4.85 1.23 -1.67
CA PHE A 58 -4.75 1.15 -0.22
C PHE A 58 -5.57 2.26 0.42
N LYS A 59 -6.21 1.99 1.55
CA LYS A 59 -6.79 3.09 2.31
C LYS A 59 -5.68 3.87 3.04
N SER A 60 -5.95 5.12 3.40
CA SER A 60 -4.96 5.98 4.08
C SER A 60 -4.47 5.41 5.41
N GLU A 61 -5.30 4.64 6.12
CA GLU A 61 -4.95 4.02 7.40
C GLU A 61 -3.85 2.95 7.26
N VAL A 62 -3.54 2.50 6.03
CA VAL A 62 -2.42 1.57 5.80
C VAL A 62 -1.08 2.17 6.23
N VAL A 63 -0.93 3.49 6.12
CA VAL A 63 0.33 4.19 6.43
C VAL A 63 0.58 4.11 7.94
N GLU A 64 -0.42 4.46 8.75
CA GLU A 64 -0.33 4.35 10.22
C GLU A 64 -0.17 2.90 10.68
N PHE A 65 -0.86 1.96 10.01
CA PHE A 65 -0.70 0.54 10.29
C PHE A 65 0.74 0.08 10.05
N LEU A 66 1.32 0.42 8.89
CA LEU A 66 2.68 0.03 8.53
C LEU A 66 3.72 0.70 9.43
N GLN A 67 3.52 1.96 9.83
CA GLN A 67 4.36 2.63 10.81
C GLN A 67 4.40 1.89 12.14
N LYS A 68 3.23 1.51 12.67
CA LYS A 68 3.14 0.76 13.94
C LYS A 68 3.69 -0.65 13.81
N PHE A 69 3.47 -1.30 12.67
CA PHE A 69 3.94 -2.65 12.38
C PHE A 69 5.47 -2.69 12.30
N LEU A 70 6.09 -1.74 11.60
CA LEU A 70 7.54 -1.70 11.40
C LEU A 70 8.31 -1.22 12.65
N LYS A 71 7.71 -0.37 13.49
CA LYS A 71 8.31 0.03 14.78
C LYS A 71 8.28 -1.07 15.85
N LYS A 72 7.49 -2.13 15.64
CA LYS A 72 7.37 -3.28 16.57
C LYS A 72 8.34 -4.41 16.23
N ILE A 73 9.00 -4.35 15.07
CA ILE A 73 10.07 -5.28 14.65
C ILE A 73 11.40 -4.66 15.04
#